data_AF-A0A7V8DBH7-F1
#
_entry.id   AF-A0A7V8DBH7-F1
#
_cell.length_a   1.000
_cell.length_b   1.000
_cell.length_c   1.000
_cell.angle_alpha   90.00
_cell.angle_beta   90.00
_cell.angle_gamma   90.00
#
_symmetry.space_group_name_H-M   'P 1'
#
loop_
_entity.id
_entity.type
_entity.pdbx_description
1 polymer ?
#
loop_
_entity_poly.entity_id
_entity_poly.type
_entity_poly.pdbx_seq_one_letter_code
_entity_poly.pdbx_strand_id
1 'polypeptide(L)'
;DHATYHRDLDAPLTSDIETIVKANSSWIGVAETALEAGEVAAKSFEAATNAPNSPVTLILPADTAWTDGGVDGPNVIAKSPSLVTSQALDEVVGAIKAAQKPIILVGGAALYDEGALNNMARLAKAGVRVMIDTFPARQARGAGRFAPEKMQYFAEMAISSMAGVDLMILAGTSIPCAFFAYPNTPSILVPDGCVTLTLSERCEDTIEALQKLVDALGAVEMAAVVTAAQMPAPTGPLNPAKIAQSLSMIVFQTALPCILEQWARKSMIGWL
;
A
#
# COMPACT_ATOMS: atom_id res chain seq x y z
N ASP A 1 23.78 17.82 7.46
CA ASP A 1 23.64 19.08 8.22
C ASP A 1 25.00 19.79 8.25
N HIS A 2 25.07 21.04 8.72
CA HIS A 2 26.34 21.71 8.99
C HIS A 2 27.19 20.94 10.00
N ALA A 3 28.50 21.19 10.00
CA ALA A 3 29.38 20.62 11.03
C ALA A 3 28.95 21.09 12.42
N THR A 4 29.07 20.23 13.44
CA THR A 4 28.57 20.51 14.80
C THR A 4 29.04 21.86 15.36
N TYR A 5 30.33 22.15 15.24
CA TYR A 5 30.95 23.42 15.68
C TYR A 5 30.58 24.64 14.84
N HIS A 6 29.90 24.47 13.69
CA HIS A 6 29.52 25.53 12.76
C HIS A 6 28.02 25.85 12.82
N ARG A 7 27.20 25.01 13.47
CA ARG A 7 25.73 25.12 13.52
C ARG A 7 25.24 26.44 14.13
N ASP A 8 25.91 26.94 15.17
CA ASP A 8 25.47 28.15 15.90
C ASP A 8 25.79 29.47 15.19
N LEU A 9 26.48 29.43 14.05
CA LEU A 9 26.95 30.63 13.35
C LEU A 9 25.92 31.23 12.38
N ASP A 10 24.73 30.63 12.28
CA ASP A 10 23.67 31.02 11.33
C ASP A 10 24.21 31.20 9.90
N ALA A 11 25.05 30.25 9.48
CA ALA A 11 25.67 30.28 8.16
C ALA A 11 24.59 30.15 7.06
N PRO A 12 24.85 30.65 5.84
CA PRO A 12 23.95 30.40 4.71
C PRO A 12 23.63 28.89 4.58
N LEU A 13 22.36 28.57 4.35
CA LEU A 13 21.80 27.20 4.31
C LEU A 13 21.58 26.52 5.66
N THR A 14 21.86 27.19 6.79
CA THR A 14 21.41 26.70 8.10
C THR A 14 19.90 26.60 8.10
N SER A 15 19.38 25.43 8.50
CA SER A 15 17.95 25.17 8.57
C SER A 15 17.65 24.21 9.70
N ASP A 16 16.46 24.34 10.29
CA ASP A 16 15.94 23.37 11.24
C ASP A 16 15.46 22.12 10.48
N ILE A 17 16.43 21.26 10.12
CA ILE A 17 16.18 20.04 9.34
C ILE A 17 15.21 19.11 10.07
N GLU A 18 15.35 18.99 11.39
CA GLU A 18 14.48 18.14 12.21
C GLU A 18 13.01 18.57 12.09
N THR A 19 12.72 19.86 12.24
CA THR A 19 11.34 20.36 12.08
C THR A 19 10.84 20.19 10.65
N ILE A 20 11.69 20.41 9.63
CA ILE A 20 11.32 20.26 8.21
C ILE A 20 10.91 18.81 7.90
N VAL A 21 11.65 17.83 8.40
CA VAL A 21 11.42 16.42 8.05
C VAL A 21 10.36 15.74 8.93
N LYS A 22 10.02 16.32 10.09
CA LYS A 22 9.09 15.75 11.08
C LYS A 22 7.73 15.33 10.53
N ALA A 23 7.17 16.08 9.59
CA ALA A 23 5.85 15.79 9.05
C ALA A 23 5.81 14.53 8.15
N ASN A 24 6.95 14.09 7.61
CA ASN A 24 7.01 13.00 6.63
C ASN A 24 7.84 11.80 7.10
N SER A 25 8.35 11.83 8.34
CA SER A 25 9.23 10.81 8.90
C SER A 25 8.63 10.22 10.15
N SER A 26 8.44 8.90 10.15
CA SER A 26 8.01 8.13 11.31
C SER A 26 9.06 8.07 12.43
N TRP A 27 10.32 8.26 12.04
CA TRP A 27 11.47 8.33 12.94
C TRP A 27 12.48 9.34 12.41
N ILE A 28 13.07 10.09 13.33
CA ILE A 28 14.18 11.01 13.07
C ILE A 28 15.28 10.71 14.07
N GLY A 29 16.51 10.63 13.60
CA GLY A 29 17.69 10.54 14.46
C GLY A 29 18.81 11.39 13.92
N VAL A 30 19.59 11.96 14.84
CA VAL A 30 20.81 12.72 14.55
C VAL A 30 21.97 11.94 15.13
N ALA A 31 23.04 11.73 14.37
CA ALA A 31 24.31 11.27 14.94
C ALA A 31 25.19 12.50 15.15
N GLU A 32 25.40 12.93 16.38
CA GLU A 32 26.16 14.16 16.67
C GLU A 32 27.67 13.95 16.51
N THR A 33 28.13 12.69 16.50
CA THR A 33 29.55 12.35 16.38
C THR A 33 29.78 11.23 15.38
N ALA A 34 31.02 11.11 14.88
CA ALA A 34 31.43 10.00 14.03
C ALA A 34 31.27 8.64 14.74
N LEU A 35 31.52 8.59 16.06
CA LEU A 35 31.39 7.39 16.89
C LEU A 35 29.95 6.85 16.94
N GLU A 36 28.95 7.73 16.96
CA GLU A 36 27.54 7.34 17.06
C GLU A 36 26.92 6.98 15.71
N ALA A 37 27.54 7.40 14.60
CA ALA A 37 26.95 7.31 13.26
C ALA A 37 26.48 5.89 12.89
N GLY A 38 27.28 4.87 13.22
CA GLY A 38 26.92 3.47 12.97
C GLY A 38 25.68 3.02 13.75
N GLU A 39 25.61 3.32 15.05
CA GLU A 39 24.48 2.93 15.90
C GLU A 39 23.18 3.62 15.47
N VAL A 40 23.24 4.93 15.18
CA VAL A 40 22.07 5.70 14.75
C VAL A 40 21.61 5.25 13.36
N ALA A 41 22.54 4.90 12.46
CA ALA A 41 22.20 4.31 11.16
C ALA A 41 21.48 2.97 11.32
N ALA A 42 21.94 2.09 12.22
CA ALA A 42 21.28 0.83 12.52
C ALA A 42 19.85 1.02 13.05
N LYS A 43 19.64 1.97 13.97
CA LYS A 43 18.31 2.35 14.48
C LYS A 43 17.40 2.90 13.38
N SER A 44 17.95 3.69 12.45
CA SER A 44 17.20 4.22 11.31
C SER A 44 16.69 3.09 10.40
N PHE A 45 17.52 2.08 10.15
CA PHE A 45 17.14 0.91 9.37
C PHE A 45 16.08 0.08 10.09
N GLU A 46 16.22 -0.15 11.40
CA GLU A 46 15.20 -0.85 12.19
C GLU A 46 13.85 -0.13 12.10
N ALA A 47 13.84 1.20 12.30
CA ALA A 47 12.63 2.00 12.24
C ALA A 47 11.98 1.97 10.85
N ALA A 48 12.77 2.04 9.76
CA ALA A 48 12.26 2.02 8.40
C ALA A 48 11.68 0.67 7.97
N THR A 49 12.18 -0.41 8.56
CA THR A 49 11.83 -1.79 8.18
C THR A 49 10.80 -2.45 9.09
N ASN A 50 10.42 -1.82 10.20
CA ASN A 50 9.28 -2.28 11.01
C ASN A 50 7.98 -2.18 10.21
N ALA A 51 7.12 -3.19 10.32
CA ALA A 51 5.82 -3.20 9.66
C ALA A 51 4.80 -2.32 10.43
N PRO A 52 4.03 -1.45 9.76
CA PRO A 52 4.13 -1.11 8.34
C PRO A 52 5.35 -0.23 8.07
N ASN A 53 6.11 -0.57 7.01
CA ASN A 53 7.29 0.20 6.60
C ASN A 53 6.93 1.67 6.41
N SER A 54 7.77 2.54 6.92
CA SER A 54 7.52 3.97 6.95
C SER A 54 8.79 4.76 6.62
N PRO A 55 8.69 5.95 6.02
CA PRO A 55 9.86 6.79 5.81
C PRO A 55 10.49 7.20 7.14
N VAL A 56 11.81 7.35 7.15
CA VAL A 56 12.60 7.80 8.28
C VAL A 56 13.65 8.81 7.82
N THR A 57 14.22 9.58 8.73
CA THR A 57 15.32 10.50 8.42
C THR A 57 16.48 10.29 9.39
N LEU A 58 17.65 10.01 8.84
CA LEU A 58 18.93 10.09 9.53
C LEU A 58 19.62 11.41 9.16
N ILE A 59 19.92 12.23 10.15
CA ILE A 59 20.63 13.50 9.98
C ILE A 59 22.07 13.30 10.43
N LEU A 60 23.00 13.59 9.52
CA LEU A 60 24.44 13.55 9.79
C LEU A 60 25.01 14.97 9.64
N PRO A 61 25.53 15.60 10.71
CA PRO A 61 26.40 16.76 10.64
C PRO A 61 27.61 16.47 9.74
N ALA A 62 28.07 17.48 8.99
CA ALA A 62 29.11 17.27 7.97
C ALA A 62 30.42 16.71 8.56
N ASP A 63 30.76 17.08 9.80
CA ASP A 63 31.95 16.63 10.48
C ASP A 63 31.94 15.16 10.89
N THR A 64 30.78 14.50 10.95
CA THR A 64 30.74 13.04 11.14
C THR A 64 31.32 12.29 9.94
N ALA A 65 31.47 12.94 8.78
CA ALA A 65 32.00 12.30 7.56
C ALA A 65 33.53 12.34 7.45
N TRP A 66 34.21 13.22 8.19
CA TRP A 66 35.67 13.39 8.12
C TRP A 66 36.39 13.29 9.47
N THR A 67 35.65 13.21 10.58
CA THR A 67 36.25 13.02 11.91
C THR A 67 36.53 11.53 12.13
N ASP A 68 37.76 11.20 12.54
CA ASP A 68 38.17 9.84 12.88
C ASP A 68 37.39 9.28 14.08
N GLY A 69 37.39 7.95 14.24
CA GLY A 69 36.78 7.27 15.39
C GLY A 69 35.37 6.74 15.15
N GLY A 70 34.92 6.72 13.89
CA GLY A 70 33.69 6.03 13.51
C GLY A 70 33.77 4.52 13.75
N VAL A 71 32.64 3.95 14.16
CA VAL A 71 32.48 2.51 14.38
C VAL A 71 31.25 1.99 13.67
N ASP A 72 31.30 0.74 13.24
CA ASP A 72 30.15 0.08 12.64
C ASP A 72 29.01 -0.07 13.65
N GLY A 73 27.79 0.15 13.18
CA GLY A 73 26.58 -0.15 13.95
C GLY A 73 26.33 -1.64 14.10
N PRO A 74 25.44 -2.05 15.01
CA PRO A 74 25.01 -3.43 15.07
C PRO A 74 24.35 -3.85 13.75
N ASN A 75 24.56 -5.10 13.35
CA ASN A 75 23.83 -5.68 12.22
C ASN A 75 22.36 -5.86 12.59
N VAL A 76 21.46 -5.15 11.91
CA VAL A 76 20.02 -5.22 12.11
C VAL A 76 19.38 -5.96 10.95
N ILE A 77 18.55 -6.95 11.27
CA ILE A 77 17.76 -7.70 10.28
C ILE A 77 16.33 -7.17 10.34
N ALA A 78 15.75 -6.87 9.18
CA ALA A 78 14.35 -6.47 9.08
C ALA A 78 13.46 -7.55 9.71
N LYS A 79 12.56 -7.14 10.61
CA LYS A 79 11.61 -8.05 11.24
C LYS A 79 10.55 -8.44 10.21
N SER A 80 10.23 -9.73 10.15
CA SER A 80 9.05 -10.18 9.41
C SER A 80 7.78 -9.59 10.02
N PRO A 81 6.74 -9.30 9.22
CA PRO A 81 5.42 -8.93 9.73
C PRO A 81 4.90 -9.98 10.73
N SER A 82 4.11 -9.55 11.71
CA SER A 82 3.50 -10.48 12.67
C SER A 82 2.46 -11.37 11.98
N LEU A 83 2.30 -12.60 12.46
CA LEU A 83 1.28 -13.51 11.95
C LEU A 83 -0.10 -13.18 12.53
N VAL A 84 -1.14 -13.42 11.74
CA VAL A 84 -2.52 -13.30 12.18
C VAL A 84 -2.87 -14.34 13.25
N THR A 85 -3.73 -13.95 14.18
CA THR A 85 -4.22 -14.86 15.24
C THR A 85 -5.17 -15.91 14.68
N SER A 86 -5.19 -17.10 15.30
CA SER A 86 -6.17 -18.13 14.94
C SER A 86 -7.61 -17.67 15.21
N GLN A 87 -7.83 -16.86 16.24
CA GLN A 87 -9.14 -16.30 16.54
C GLN A 87 -9.68 -15.41 15.41
N ALA A 88 -8.89 -14.46 14.92
CA ALA A 88 -9.30 -13.60 13.81
C ALA A 88 -9.61 -14.42 12.54
N LEU A 89 -8.78 -15.43 12.27
CA LEU A 89 -9.01 -16.35 11.16
C LEU A 89 -10.33 -17.13 11.32
N ASP A 90 -10.57 -17.75 12.47
CA ASP A 90 -11.77 -18.55 12.74
C ASP A 90 -13.05 -17.70 12.68
N GLU A 91 -13.01 -16.48 13.22
CA GLU A 91 -14.10 -15.50 13.14
C GLU A 91 -14.43 -15.14 11.69
N VAL A 92 -13.42 -14.82 10.88
CA VAL A 92 -13.61 -14.49 9.46
C VAL A 92 -14.13 -15.70 8.69
N VAL A 93 -13.60 -16.91 8.91
CA VAL A 93 -14.07 -18.14 8.25
C VAL A 93 -15.54 -18.42 8.60
N GLY A 94 -15.91 -18.28 9.87
CA GLY A 94 -17.30 -18.44 10.32
C GLY A 94 -18.23 -17.41 9.68
N ALA A 95 -17.80 -16.15 9.63
CA ALA A 95 -18.58 -15.07 9.03
C ALA A 95 -18.77 -15.26 7.51
N ILE A 96 -17.72 -15.66 6.77
CA ILE A 96 -17.83 -15.96 5.34
C ILE A 96 -18.85 -17.06 5.07
N LYS A 97 -18.86 -18.12 5.89
CA LYS A 97 -19.81 -19.24 5.74
C LYS A 97 -21.26 -18.83 6.03
N ALA A 98 -21.48 -17.80 6.84
CA ALA A 98 -22.81 -17.29 7.19
C ALA A 98 -23.30 -16.16 6.25
N ALA A 99 -22.37 -15.45 5.62
CA ALA A 99 -22.67 -14.31 4.75
C ALA A 99 -23.26 -14.75 3.40
N GLN A 100 -24.13 -13.92 2.84
CA GLN A 100 -24.70 -14.09 1.51
C GLN A 100 -23.90 -13.36 0.44
N LYS A 101 -23.31 -12.20 0.76
CA LYS A 101 -22.57 -11.34 -0.17
C LYS A 101 -21.28 -10.81 0.48
N PRO A 102 -20.35 -11.70 0.86
CA PRO A 102 -19.08 -11.28 1.46
C PRO A 102 -18.17 -10.57 0.45
N ILE A 103 -17.52 -9.51 0.91
CA ILE A 103 -16.42 -8.84 0.21
C ILE A 103 -15.17 -8.84 1.08
N ILE A 104 -14.00 -8.98 0.45
CA ILE A 104 -12.70 -8.75 1.09
C ILE A 104 -12.00 -7.58 0.40
N LEU A 105 -11.58 -6.60 1.20
CA LEU A 105 -10.76 -5.47 0.78
C LEU A 105 -9.30 -5.75 1.12
N VAL A 106 -8.46 -5.86 0.10
CA VAL A 106 -7.05 -6.24 0.23
C VAL A 106 -6.13 -5.05 -0.04
N GLY A 107 -5.13 -4.87 0.81
CA GLY A 107 -4.09 -3.85 0.68
C GLY A 107 -2.67 -4.39 0.85
N GLY A 108 -1.71 -3.47 0.82
CA GLY A 108 -0.32 -3.75 1.18
C GLY A 108 0.41 -4.70 0.23
N ALA A 109 1.28 -5.54 0.80
CA ALA A 109 2.21 -6.38 0.04
C ALA A 109 1.52 -7.46 -0.81
N ALA A 110 0.34 -7.91 -0.40
CA ALA A 110 -0.47 -8.91 -1.11
C ALA A 110 -0.83 -8.49 -2.54
N LEU A 111 -0.82 -7.19 -2.85
CA LEU A 111 -1.19 -6.68 -4.17
C LEU A 111 -0.10 -6.88 -5.23
N TYR A 112 1.13 -7.21 -4.83
CA TYR A 112 2.25 -7.47 -5.74
C TYR A 112 2.93 -8.81 -5.49
N ASP A 113 2.34 -9.66 -4.67
CA ASP A 113 2.75 -11.06 -4.48
C ASP A 113 1.90 -12.00 -5.35
N GLU A 114 2.56 -12.91 -6.07
CA GLU A 114 1.87 -13.82 -7.01
C GLU A 114 1.04 -14.88 -6.28
N GLY A 115 1.52 -15.39 -5.15
CA GLY A 115 0.80 -16.34 -4.32
C GLY A 115 -0.48 -15.74 -3.75
N ALA A 116 -0.39 -14.51 -3.22
CA ALA A 116 -1.53 -13.76 -2.73
C ALA A 116 -2.55 -13.43 -3.83
N LEU A 117 -2.11 -13.06 -5.04
CA LEU A 117 -3.02 -12.88 -6.19
C LEU A 117 -3.76 -14.17 -6.55
N ASN A 118 -3.07 -15.31 -6.49
CA ASN A 118 -3.69 -16.62 -6.73
C ASN A 118 -4.70 -16.97 -5.62
N ASN A 119 -4.39 -16.66 -4.37
CA ASN A 119 -5.30 -16.84 -3.23
C ASN A 119 -6.54 -15.94 -3.36
N MET A 120 -6.37 -14.68 -3.77
CA MET A 120 -7.48 -13.79 -4.10
C MET A 120 -8.35 -14.36 -5.23
N ALA A 121 -7.75 -14.96 -6.27
CA ALA A 121 -8.51 -15.64 -7.33
C ALA A 121 -9.34 -16.82 -6.80
N ARG A 122 -8.80 -17.57 -5.82
CA ARG A 122 -9.51 -18.68 -5.17
C ARG A 122 -10.69 -18.19 -4.34
N LEU A 123 -10.50 -17.15 -3.55
CA LEU A 123 -11.58 -16.50 -2.80
C LEU A 123 -12.70 -16.00 -3.73
N ALA A 124 -12.33 -15.34 -4.83
CA ALA A 124 -13.29 -14.90 -5.85
C ALA A 124 -14.10 -16.05 -6.44
N LYS A 125 -13.44 -17.18 -6.74
CA LYS A 125 -14.10 -18.39 -7.24
C LYS A 125 -15.01 -19.06 -6.21
N ALA A 126 -14.64 -18.98 -4.93
CA ALA A 126 -15.42 -19.46 -3.80
C ALA A 126 -16.60 -18.55 -3.43
N GLY A 127 -16.83 -17.45 -4.16
CA GLY A 127 -17.97 -16.54 -3.96
C GLY A 127 -17.68 -15.35 -3.03
N VAL A 128 -16.44 -15.14 -2.61
CA VAL A 128 -16.03 -13.94 -1.87
C VAL A 128 -15.57 -12.89 -2.88
N ARG A 129 -16.30 -11.78 -3.00
CA ARG A 129 -15.90 -10.70 -3.90
C ARG A 129 -14.58 -10.09 -3.41
N VAL A 130 -13.60 -9.95 -4.32
CA VAL A 130 -12.28 -9.39 -3.97
C VAL A 130 -12.15 -7.99 -4.54
N MET A 131 -11.88 -7.03 -3.66
CA MET A 131 -11.66 -5.63 -4.00
C MET A 131 -10.34 -5.13 -3.41
N ILE A 132 -9.75 -4.11 -4.03
CA ILE A 132 -8.59 -3.39 -3.50
C ILE A 132 -8.92 -1.91 -3.32
N ASP A 133 -8.11 -1.22 -2.53
CA ASP A 133 -8.24 0.22 -2.29
C ASP A 133 -8.18 1.04 -3.59
N THR A 134 -8.63 2.30 -3.54
CA THR A 134 -8.69 3.22 -4.69
C THR A 134 -7.30 3.54 -5.26
N PHE A 135 -6.30 3.68 -4.37
CA PHE A 135 -4.93 4.08 -4.72
C PHE A 135 -3.88 3.16 -4.09
N PRO A 136 -3.75 1.90 -4.57
CA PRO A 136 -2.67 1.04 -4.12
C PRO A 136 -1.32 1.64 -4.58
N ALA A 137 -0.36 1.75 -3.67
CA ALA A 137 0.98 2.25 -4.02
C ALA A 137 1.68 1.35 -5.05
N ARG A 138 1.40 0.05 -5.00
CA ARG A 138 1.94 -0.98 -5.91
C ARG A 138 0.87 -2.03 -6.16
N GLN A 139 0.75 -2.47 -7.42
CA GLN A 139 -0.12 -3.58 -7.80
C GLN A 139 0.51 -4.33 -8.98
N ALA A 140 0.67 -5.65 -8.85
CA ALA A 140 1.04 -6.49 -9.98
C ALA A 140 -0.19 -6.70 -10.88
N ARG A 141 -0.02 -6.47 -12.18
CA ARG A 141 -1.08 -6.57 -13.20
C ARG A 141 -0.53 -7.25 -14.46
N GLY A 142 -1.42 -7.52 -15.40
CA GLY A 142 -1.07 -8.07 -16.71
C GLY A 142 -1.64 -9.46 -16.95
N ALA A 143 -1.42 -9.97 -18.16
CA ALA A 143 -1.91 -11.28 -18.56
C ALA A 143 -1.37 -12.40 -17.66
N GLY A 144 -2.19 -13.41 -17.39
CA GLY A 144 -1.87 -14.54 -16.51
C GLY A 144 -2.10 -14.27 -15.02
N ARG A 145 -2.43 -13.03 -14.63
CA ARG A 145 -2.71 -12.66 -13.22
C ARG A 145 -4.19 -12.45 -12.98
N PHE A 146 -4.64 -12.76 -11.77
CA PHE A 146 -5.95 -12.32 -11.30
C PHE A 146 -5.97 -10.79 -11.19
N ALA A 147 -7.08 -10.17 -11.59
CA ALA A 147 -7.27 -8.73 -11.51
C ALA A 147 -8.41 -8.42 -10.54
N PRO A 148 -8.10 -8.13 -9.27
CA PRO A 148 -9.09 -7.68 -8.30
C PRO A 148 -9.84 -6.44 -8.77
N GLU A 149 -11.10 -6.31 -8.36
CA GLU A 149 -11.85 -5.08 -8.57
C GLU A 149 -11.21 -3.93 -7.78
N LYS A 150 -11.28 -2.71 -8.31
CA LYS A 150 -10.76 -1.52 -7.62
C LYS A 150 -11.90 -0.69 -7.07
N MET A 151 -11.82 -0.29 -5.80
CA MET A 151 -12.77 0.63 -5.20
C MET A 151 -12.81 1.96 -5.97
N GLN A 152 -14.02 2.45 -6.22
CA GLN A 152 -14.22 3.70 -6.95
C GLN A 152 -13.83 4.91 -6.10
N TYR A 153 -13.35 5.97 -6.75
CA TYR A 153 -12.90 7.18 -6.06
C TYR A 153 -14.05 7.98 -5.44
N PHE A 154 -15.15 8.14 -6.17
CA PHE A 154 -16.33 8.84 -5.66
C PHE A 154 -17.09 7.94 -4.70
N ALA A 155 -17.37 8.46 -3.50
CA ALA A 155 -17.98 7.72 -2.41
C ALA A 155 -19.34 7.13 -2.81
N GLU A 156 -20.16 7.87 -3.56
CA GLU A 156 -21.46 7.41 -4.05
C GLU A 156 -21.31 6.19 -4.97
N MET A 157 -20.29 6.20 -5.84
CA MET A 157 -20.01 5.06 -6.72
C MET A 157 -19.46 3.87 -5.93
N ALA A 158 -18.59 4.10 -4.95
CA ALA A 158 -18.05 3.06 -4.09
C ALA A 158 -19.16 2.35 -3.31
N ILE A 159 -20.01 3.12 -2.61
CA ILE A 159 -21.15 2.61 -1.85
C ILE A 159 -22.13 1.89 -2.77
N SER A 160 -22.52 2.50 -3.89
CA SER A 160 -23.44 1.88 -4.86
C SER A 160 -22.89 0.57 -5.41
N SER A 161 -21.57 0.48 -5.65
CA SER A 161 -20.95 -0.76 -6.15
C SER A 161 -20.97 -1.90 -5.13
N MET A 162 -21.09 -1.59 -3.85
CA MET A 162 -21.12 -2.55 -2.74
C MET A 162 -22.53 -2.70 -2.14
N ALA A 163 -23.57 -2.25 -2.85
CA ALA A 163 -24.93 -2.32 -2.38
C ALA A 163 -25.35 -3.77 -2.04
N GLY A 164 -25.83 -3.95 -0.81
CA GLY A 164 -26.28 -5.25 -0.30
C GLY A 164 -25.17 -6.21 0.13
N VAL A 165 -23.92 -5.78 0.18
CA VAL A 165 -22.86 -6.52 0.89
C VAL A 165 -23.22 -6.58 2.37
N ASP A 166 -23.18 -7.78 2.95
CA ASP A 166 -23.53 -8.05 4.34
C ASP A 166 -22.31 -8.33 5.24
N LEU A 167 -21.16 -8.63 4.62
CA LEU A 167 -19.88 -8.82 5.30
C LEU A 167 -18.73 -8.16 4.53
N MET A 168 -17.94 -7.32 5.20
CA MET A 168 -16.71 -6.72 4.71
C MET A 168 -15.52 -7.21 5.54
N ILE A 169 -14.52 -7.77 4.87
CA ILE A 169 -13.30 -8.26 5.49
C ILE A 169 -12.15 -7.36 5.08
N LEU A 170 -11.34 -6.91 6.05
CA LEU A 170 -10.17 -6.08 5.81
C LEU A 170 -8.90 -6.93 5.92
N ALA A 171 -8.02 -6.87 4.92
CA ALA A 171 -6.77 -7.63 4.90
C ALA A 171 -5.60 -6.74 4.43
N GLY A 172 -4.69 -6.40 5.34
CA GLY A 172 -3.56 -5.50 5.06
C GLY A 172 -4.00 -4.06 4.74
N THR A 173 -5.17 -3.66 5.23
CA THR A 173 -5.75 -2.33 4.99
C THR A 173 -6.60 -1.90 6.19
N SER A 174 -7.20 -0.72 6.12
CA SER A 174 -8.14 -0.20 7.13
C SER A 174 -9.54 -0.06 6.55
N ILE A 175 -10.50 0.28 7.43
CA ILE A 175 -11.87 0.65 7.02
C ILE A 175 -11.79 1.70 5.90
N PRO A 176 -12.46 1.48 4.75
CA PRO A 176 -12.42 2.42 3.65
C PRO A 176 -13.18 3.70 4.00
N CYS A 177 -12.60 4.85 3.66
CA CYS A 177 -13.19 6.16 3.90
C CYS A 177 -13.17 7.04 2.66
N ALA A 178 -14.12 7.97 2.56
CA ALA A 178 -14.17 8.97 1.52
C ALA A 178 -12.99 9.94 1.65
N PHE A 179 -12.41 10.34 0.52
CA PHE A 179 -11.29 11.29 0.48
C PHE A 179 -11.65 12.67 1.03
N PHE A 180 -12.90 13.09 0.82
CA PHE A 180 -13.42 14.35 1.30
C PHE A 180 -14.80 14.12 1.92
N ALA A 181 -15.08 14.85 3.01
CA ALA A 181 -16.41 14.91 3.57
C ALA A 181 -17.26 15.88 2.74
N TYR A 182 -18.31 15.36 2.11
CA TYR A 182 -19.33 16.16 1.44
C TYR A 182 -20.64 16.09 2.22
N PRO A 183 -21.44 17.17 2.23
CA PRO A 183 -22.77 17.12 2.83
C PRO A 183 -23.59 15.98 2.23
N ASN A 184 -24.23 15.19 3.09
CA ASN A 184 -25.08 14.04 2.74
C ASN A 184 -24.37 12.81 2.14
N THR A 185 -23.05 12.78 2.12
CA THR A 185 -22.26 11.61 1.68
C THR A 185 -21.54 10.98 2.87
N PRO A 186 -21.71 9.66 3.14
CA PRO A 186 -21.02 8.99 4.23
C PRO A 186 -19.49 9.09 4.12
N SER A 187 -18.82 9.35 5.25
CA SER A 187 -17.36 9.33 5.30
C SER A 187 -16.78 7.92 5.37
N ILE A 188 -17.51 6.97 5.93
CA ILE A 188 -17.14 5.56 5.97
C ILE A 188 -17.83 4.88 4.78
N LEU A 189 -17.07 4.14 3.98
CA LEU A 189 -17.56 3.48 2.77
C LEU A 189 -17.98 2.02 3.01
N VAL A 190 -18.32 1.70 4.27
CA VAL A 190 -18.91 0.41 4.65
C VAL A 190 -20.42 0.52 4.42
N PRO A 191 -21.05 -0.41 3.66
CA PRO A 191 -22.49 -0.39 3.46
C PRO A 191 -23.27 -0.52 4.78
N ASP A 192 -24.45 0.11 4.86
CA ASP A 192 -25.29 0.04 6.05
C ASP A 192 -25.67 -1.41 6.40
N GLY A 193 -25.53 -1.77 7.68
CA GLY A 193 -25.82 -3.12 8.18
C GLY A 193 -24.76 -4.17 7.83
N CYS A 194 -23.67 -3.79 7.17
CA CYS A 194 -22.56 -4.68 6.86
C CYS A 194 -21.72 -4.96 8.11
N VAL A 195 -21.54 -6.25 8.43
CA VAL A 195 -20.58 -6.68 9.45
C VAL A 195 -19.17 -6.42 8.92
N THR A 196 -18.29 -5.80 9.71
CA THR A 196 -16.91 -5.57 9.32
C THR A 196 -15.97 -6.36 10.23
N LEU A 197 -15.08 -7.15 9.64
CA LEU A 197 -14.05 -7.91 10.34
C LEU A 197 -12.68 -7.61 9.74
N THR A 198 -11.64 -7.73 10.57
CA THR A 198 -10.25 -7.59 10.12
C THR A 198 -9.60 -8.96 10.13
N LEU A 199 -9.19 -9.45 8.96
CA LEU A 199 -8.39 -10.68 8.82
C LEU A 199 -6.93 -10.40 9.19
N SER A 200 -6.38 -9.30 8.69
CA SER A 200 -5.02 -8.89 8.99
C SER A 200 -4.88 -7.37 9.02
N GLU A 201 -4.17 -6.87 10.02
CA GLU A 201 -3.77 -5.47 10.15
C GLU A 201 -2.65 -5.12 9.16
N ARG A 202 -2.37 -3.82 9.00
CA ARG A 202 -1.31 -3.35 8.07
C ARG A 202 0.12 -3.79 8.46
N CYS A 203 0.34 -4.12 9.74
CA CYS A 203 1.61 -4.62 10.25
C CYS A 203 1.74 -6.14 10.21
N GLU A 204 0.67 -6.86 9.85
CA GLU A 204 0.63 -8.32 9.83
C GLU A 204 0.91 -8.89 8.44
N ASP A 205 1.26 -10.17 8.38
CA ASP A 205 1.51 -10.89 7.14
C ASP A 205 0.20 -11.24 6.41
N THR A 206 -0.28 -10.30 5.60
CA THR A 206 -1.49 -10.48 4.78
C THR A 206 -1.36 -11.61 3.76
N ILE A 207 -0.15 -11.90 3.26
CA ILE A 207 0.07 -12.96 2.25
C ILE A 207 -0.22 -14.32 2.91
N GLU A 208 0.35 -14.52 4.09
CA GLU A 208 0.15 -15.71 4.91
C GLU A 208 -1.31 -15.83 5.39
N ALA A 209 -1.93 -14.73 5.80
CA ALA A 209 -3.32 -14.69 6.21
C ALA A 209 -4.29 -15.12 5.09
N LEU A 210 -4.07 -14.64 3.85
CA LEU A 210 -4.85 -15.04 2.68
C LEU A 210 -4.68 -16.52 2.36
N GLN A 211 -3.47 -17.06 2.51
CA GLN A 211 -3.21 -18.49 2.32
C GLN A 211 -4.00 -19.33 3.34
N LYS A 212 -3.87 -19.00 4.63
CA LYS A 212 -4.62 -19.68 5.70
C LYS A 212 -6.14 -19.60 5.50
N LEU A 213 -6.65 -18.45 5.07
CA LEU A 213 -8.07 -18.27 4.81
C LEU A 213 -8.57 -19.18 3.69
N VAL A 214 -7.83 -19.24 2.58
CA VAL A 214 -8.12 -20.12 1.45
C VAL A 214 -8.12 -21.59 1.87
N ASP A 215 -7.11 -22.00 2.65
CA ASP A 215 -6.98 -23.37 3.15
C ASP A 215 -8.15 -23.74 4.09
N ALA A 216 -8.51 -22.84 5.01
CA ALA A 216 -9.63 -23.05 5.95
C ALA A 216 -11.01 -23.10 5.26
N LEU A 217 -11.15 -22.42 4.12
CA LEU A 217 -12.35 -22.49 3.28
C LEU A 217 -12.32 -23.68 2.30
N GLY A 218 -11.19 -24.37 2.15
CA GLY A 218 -11.00 -25.42 1.15
C GLY A 218 -11.10 -24.91 -0.29
N ALA A 219 -10.79 -23.65 -0.53
CA ALA A 219 -10.94 -23.02 -1.83
C ALA A 219 -9.76 -23.36 -2.75
N VAL A 220 -9.91 -24.36 -3.62
CA VAL A 220 -8.81 -24.82 -4.49
C VAL A 220 -8.85 -24.17 -5.88
N GLU A 221 -10.05 -24.03 -6.45
CA GLU A 221 -10.24 -23.52 -7.80
C GLU A 221 -9.99 -22.01 -7.88
N MET A 222 -9.38 -21.55 -8.97
CA MET A 222 -9.13 -20.13 -9.22
C MET A 222 -10.17 -19.54 -10.17
N ALA A 223 -10.50 -18.26 -9.96
CA ALA A 223 -11.22 -17.46 -10.93
C ALA A 223 -10.37 -17.22 -12.19
N ALA A 224 -11.02 -16.78 -13.27
CA ALA A 224 -10.33 -16.48 -14.52
C ALA A 224 -9.27 -15.39 -14.30
N VAL A 225 -8.11 -15.58 -14.92
CA VAL A 225 -7.04 -14.59 -14.98
C VAL A 225 -7.19 -13.72 -16.21
N VAL A 226 -6.54 -12.56 -16.21
CA VAL A 226 -6.51 -11.67 -17.36
C VAL A 226 -5.86 -12.40 -18.55
N THR A 227 -6.54 -12.45 -19.68
CA THR A 227 -5.98 -12.98 -20.93
C THR A 227 -5.28 -11.87 -21.70
N ALA A 228 -4.18 -12.20 -22.38
CA ALA A 228 -3.54 -11.26 -23.28
C ALA A 228 -4.51 -10.89 -24.43
N ALA A 229 -4.81 -9.60 -24.56
CA ALA A 229 -5.61 -9.10 -25.67
C ALA A 229 -4.71 -8.72 -26.84
N GLN A 230 -5.03 -9.20 -28.05
CA GLN A 230 -4.46 -8.63 -29.27
C GLN A 230 -5.15 -7.29 -29.54
N MET A 231 -4.39 -6.20 -29.46
CA MET A 231 -4.88 -4.86 -29.77
C MET A 231 -4.40 -4.45 -31.16
N PRO A 232 -5.27 -3.88 -32.02
CA PRO A 232 -4.84 -3.31 -33.28
C PRO A 232 -3.96 -2.08 -33.04
N ALA A 233 -3.13 -1.72 -34.02
CA ALA A 233 -2.35 -0.48 -33.95
C ALA A 233 -3.30 0.74 -33.90
N PRO A 234 -3.10 1.70 -32.99
CA PRO A 234 -3.93 2.89 -32.91
C PRO A 234 -3.75 3.76 -34.15
N THR A 235 -4.86 4.29 -34.68
CA THR A 235 -4.86 5.21 -35.84
C THR A 235 -5.45 6.58 -35.46
N GLY A 236 -5.14 7.63 -36.22
CA GLY A 236 -5.68 8.98 -36.02
C GLY A 236 -4.94 9.83 -34.97
N PRO A 237 -5.54 10.94 -34.49
CA PRO A 237 -4.84 11.93 -33.66
C PRO A 237 -4.42 11.37 -32.30
N LEU A 238 -3.26 11.81 -31.79
CA LEU A 238 -2.69 11.39 -30.51
C LEU A 238 -3.60 11.78 -29.33
N ASN A 239 -3.89 10.84 -28.45
CA ASN A 239 -4.61 11.07 -27.20
C ASN A 239 -4.16 10.07 -26.12
N PRO A 240 -4.52 10.26 -24.83
CA PRO A 240 -4.07 9.37 -23.76
C PRO A 240 -4.40 7.89 -23.97
N ALA A 241 -5.59 7.58 -24.50
CA ALA A 241 -5.99 6.20 -24.78
C ALA A 241 -5.11 5.54 -25.84
N LYS A 242 -4.76 6.26 -26.92
CA LYS A 242 -3.87 5.76 -27.97
C LYS A 242 -2.43 5.64 -27.50
N ILE A 243 -1.96 6.53 -26.64
CA ILE A 243 -0.64 6.39 -26.00
C ILE A 243 -0.63 5.11 -25.16
N ALA A 244 -1.64 4.89 -24.31
CA ALA A 244 -1.76 3.69 -23.51
C ALA A 244 -1.83 2.41 -24.37
N GLN A 245 -2.59 2.45 -25.47
CA GLN A 245 -2.67 1.34 -26.43
C GLN A 245 -1.31 1.06 -27.09
N SER A 246 -0.62 2.09 -27.59
CA SER A 246 0.73 1.96 -28.16
C SER A 246 1.73 1.39 -27.17
N LEU A 247 1.74 1.89 -25.93
CA LEU A 247 2.60 1.37 -24.87
C LEU A 247 2.28 -0.09 -24.56
N SER A 248 1.00 -0.44 -24.44
CA SER A 248 0.58 -1.80 -24.12
C SER A 248 0.94 -2.84 -25.18
N MET A 249 1.19 -2.41 -26.44
CA MET A 249 1.69 -3.29 -27.49
C MET A 249 3.20 -3.55 -27.42
N ILE A 250 3.97 -2.63 -26.84
CA ILE A 250 5.45 -2.66 -26.85
C ILE A 250 6.02 -3.08 -25.49
N VAL A 251 5.31 -2.76 -24.41
CA VAL A 251 5.70 -3.09 -23.04
C VAL A 251 5.62 -4.61 -22.86
N PHE A 252 6.79 -5.24 -22.69
CA PHE A 252 6.92 -6.68 -22.45
C PHE A 252 6.19 -7.12 -21.18
N GLN A 253 5.79 -8.40 -21.13
CA GLN A 253 5.06 -9.01 -20.01
C GLN A 253 5.74 -8.87 -18.63
N THR A 254 7.05 -8.56 -18.59
CA THR A 254 7.86 -8.41 -17.37
C THR A 254 8.18 -6.96 -17.00
N ALA A 255 7.69 -5.97 -17.75
CA ALA A 255 7.95 -4.58 -17.45
C ALA A 255 7.21 -4.13 -16.17
N LEU A 256 7.87 -3.33 -15.35
CA LEU A 256 7.32 -2.69 -14.15
C LEU A 256 7.04 -1.20 -14.45
N PRO A 257 5.87 -0.85 -15.02
CA PRO A 257 5.55 0.54 -15.30
C PRO A 257 5.36 1.31 -13.99
N CYS A 258 6.12 2.40 -13.80
CA CYS A 258 5.84 3.39 -12.78
C CYS A 258 4.86 4.41 -13.38
N ILE A 259 3.59 4.32 -12.98
CA ILE A 259 2.56 5.28 -13.38
C ILE A 259 2.44 6.29 -12.25
N LEU A 260 2.95 7.49 -12.48
CA LEU A 260 2.68 8.63 -11.61
C LEU A 260 1.28 9.16 -11.98
N GLU A 261 0.32 8.99 -11.08
CA GLU A 261 -0.96 9.68 -11.20
C GLU A 261 -0.71 11.19 -10.97
N GLN A 262 -0.51 11.93 -12.06
CA GLN A 262 -0.58 13.38 -12.03
C GLN A 262 -2.03 13.77 -11.78
N TRP A 263 -2.27 14.33 -10.59
CA TRP A 263 -3.52 14.99 -10.25
C TRP A 263 -3.91 15.93 -11.39
N ALA A 264 -5.08 15.69 -11.96
CA ALA A 264 -5.67 16.58 -12.95
C ALA A 264 -5.90 17.95 -12.30
N ARG A 265 -4.94 18.87 -12.48
CA ARG A 265 -5.11 20.32 -12.29
C ARG A 265 -6.08 20.92 -13.32
N LYS A 266 -7.25 20.31 -13.52
CA LYS A 266 -8.29 20.79 -14.42
C LYS A 266 -9.65 20.80 -13.73
N SER A 267 -9.78 21.65 -12.70
CA SER A 267 -11.07 22.24 -12.27
C SER A 267 -10.99 23.21 -11.08
N MET A 268 -9.89 23.30 -10.32
CA MET A 268 -9.82 24.18 -9.13
C MET A 268 -9.46 25.66 -9.37
N ILE A 269 -9.54 26.19 -10.61
CA ILE A 269 -9.38 27.63 -10.90
C ILE A 269 -10.72 28.27 -11.37
N GLY A 270 -11.85 27.59 -11.15
CA GLY A 270 -13.19 28.11 -11.49
C GLY A 270 -13.92 28.83 -10.36
N TRP A 271 -13.36 28.87 -9.15
CA TRP A 271 -13.98 29.50 -7.97
C TRP A 271 -12.91 30.10 -7.06
N LEU A 272 -12.35 31.23 -7.49
CA LEU A 272 -11.80 32.31 -6.67
C LEU A 272 -11.91 33.61 -7.47
#